data_AF-A0A0S2S1G5-F1
#
_entry.id   AF-A0A0S2S1G5-F1
#
_cell.length_a   1.000
_cell.length_b   1.000
_cell.length_c   1.000
_cell.angle_alpha   90.00
_cell.angle_beta   90.00
_cell.angle_gamma   90.00
#
_symmetry.space_group_name_H-M   'P 1'
#
loop_
_entity.id
_entity.type
_entity.pdbx_description
1 polymer ?
#
loop_
_entity_poly.entity_id
_entity_poly.type
_entity_poly.pdbx_seq_one_letter_code
_entity_poly.pdbx_strand_id
1 'polypeptide(L)'
;MAGTKMTLRRYGNELIYWNEQEIIVDQAYLDKHEDLYIRLTHPYILGTKMLDVYLNGQHLLVQGGYEEVDENTIRLDLGTYPLEHPLAGQHIPLVIDDEIYIRTWKPEYRQGGGGGIDDLRFKRLEEEIVSARKYTERDVQFHRLDDRLDYIQERAEVKTMVFVLDPIPLGPCKYEMRFPFEGKIREIYASCGVYGTSKSEFSIEKCSQFDYETLPNWTNIFTRNLTIHAGEKSSNTSHLPYILSDPMIHKNDHFRIYTHVAGEDLRGLTLEIVVII
;
A
#
# COMPACT_ATOMS: atom_id res chain seq x y z
N MET A 1 1.28 8.79 -7.85
CA MET A 1 0.18 8.90 -6.86
C MET A 1 0.84 9.12 -5.52
N ALA A 2 0.67 10.31 -4.96
CA ALA A 2 1.26 10.69 -3.70
C ALA A 2 0.64 9.82 -2.59
N GLY A 3 1.48 9.07 -1.88
CA GLY A 3 1.06 8.42 -0.65
C GLY A 3 0.48 9.46 0.29
N THR A 4 -0.60 9.12 0.98
CA THR A 4 -1.21 9.98 2.00
C THR A 4 -0.16 10.31 3.06
N LYS A 5 0.41 11.53 3.03
CA LYS A 5 1.32 12.02 4.07
C LYS A 5 0.54 12.08 5.39
N MET A 6 0.99 11.30 6.38
CA MET A 6 0.44 11.35 7.74
C MET A 6 0.93 12.60 8.44
N THR A 7 0.14 13.68 8.43
CA THR A 7 0.35 14.79 9.36
C THR A 7 -0.17 14.40 10.75
N LEU A 8 0.74 14.08 11.67
CA LEU A 8 0.44 13.79 13.08
C LEU A 8 0.04 15.08 13.80
N ARG A 9 -1.20 15.53 13.65
CA ARG A 9 -1.77 16.56 14.53
C ARG A 9 -2.36 15.90 15.78
N ARG A 10 -1.71 16.08 16.94
CA ARG A 10 -2.28 15.69 18.24
C ARG A 10 -3.18 16.81 18.77
N TYR A 11 -4.48 16.55 18.85
CA TYR A 11 -5.43 17.38 19.59
C TYR A 11 -5.61 16.78 20.99
N GLY A 12 -5.01 17.37 22.02
CA GLY A 12 -5.19 16.93 23.41
C GLY A 12 -4.47 17.83 24.41
N ASN A 13 -5.04 17.97 25.62
CA ASN A 13 -4.43 18.60 26.79
C ASN A 13 -3.33 17.72 27.42
N GLU A 14 -2.45 17.15 26.59
CA GLU A 14 -1.33 16.32 27.06
C GLU A 14 -0.17 17.22 27.50
N LEU A 15 0.50 16.86 28.60
CA LEU A 15 1.78 17.47 28.98
C LEU A 15 2.78 17.25 27.84
N ILE A 16 3.14 18.33 27.14
CA ILE A 16 4.12 18.30 26.07
C ILE A 16 5.52 18.38 26.71
N TYR A 17 6.29 17.31 26.57
CA TYR A 17 7.62 17.14 27.18
C TYR A 17 8.79 17.73 26.35
N TRP A 18 8.50 18.17 25.12
CA TRP A 18 9.48 18.72 24.17
C TRP A 18 8.90 19.92 23.41
N ASN A 19 9.75 20.77 22.86
CA ASN A 19 9.33 21.76 21.88
C ASN A 19 9.45 21.18 20.47
N GLU A 20 8.59 21.61 19.57
CA GLU A 20 8.51 21.10 18.20
C GLU A 20 8.91 22.18 17.22
N GLN A 21 9.67 21.77 16.20
CA GLN A 21 10.02 22.59 15.07
C GLN A 21 9.80 21.77 13.80
N GLU A 22 8.89 22.25 12.97
CA GLU A 22 8.61 21.68 11.65
C GLU A 22 9.14 22.64 10.59
N ILE A 23 9.88 22.09 9.63
CA ILE A 23 10.40 22.81 8.48
C ILE A 23 9.96 22.02 7.25
N ILE A 24 9.19 22.68 6.38
CA ILE A 24 8.87 22.18 5.04
C ILE A 24 9.83 22.88 4.09
N VAL A 25 10.62 22.10 3.36
CA VAL A 25 11.59 22.61 2.40
C VAL A 25 10.84 23.17 1.19
N ASP A 26 10.79 24.49 1.09
CA ASP A 26 10.32 25.22 -0.08
C ASP A 26 11.49 25.87 -0.84
N GLN A 27 11.21 26.48 -1.99
CA GLN A 27 12.26 27.15 -2.76
C GLN A 27 12.93 28.27 -1.96
N ALA A 28 12.18 29.01 -1.13
CA ALA A 28 12.72 30.08 -0.31
C ALA A 28 13.65 29.57 0.81
N TYR A 29 13.42 28.35 1.29
CA TYR A 29 14.26 27.66 2.24
C TYR A 29 15.60 27.28 1.59
N LEU A 30 15.55 26.63 0.42
CA LEU A 30 16.73 26.24 -0.35
C LEU A 30 17.58 27.45 -0.76
N ASP A 31 16.94 28.55 -1.18
CA ASP A 31 17.64 29.78 -1.58
C ASP A 31 18.36 30.48 -0.40
N LYS A 32 17.94 30.20 0.84
CA LYS A 32 18.52 30.78 2.07
C LYS A 32 19.48 29.84 2.81
N HIS A 33 19.39 28.54 2.55
CA HIS A 33 20.14 27.51 3.24
C HIS A 33 20.74 26.60 2.18
N GLU A 34 21.89 27.03 1.62
CA GLU A 34 22.66 26.22 0.66
C GLU A 34 23.29 24.99 1.31
N ASP A 35 23.42 24.99 2.64
CA ASP A 35 24.06 23.94 3.40
C ASP A 35 23.04 23.20 4.29
N LEU A 36 23.31 21.92 4.58
CA LEU A 36 22.50 21.02 5.45
C LEU A 36 22.43 21.46 6.92
N TYR A 37 22.73 22.72 7.24
CA TYR A 37 22.70 23.27 8.59
C TYR A 37 21.29 23.78 8.93
N ILE A 38 20.74 23.22 10.00
CA ILE A 38 19.42 23.55 10.51
C ILE A 38 19.58 24.37 11.78
N ARG A 39 19.04 25.58 11.76
CA ARG A 39 18.96 26.44 12.94
C ARG A 39 17.77 26.03 13.79
N LEU A 40 18.05 25.71 15.05
CA LEU A 40 17.05 25.35 16.04
C LEU A 40 16.38 26.60 16.60
N THR A 41 15.06 26.53 16.74
CA THR A 41 14.23 27.52 17.41
C THR A 41 14.31 27.43 18.92
N HIS A 42 14.68 26.25 19.44
CA HIS A 42 14.78 25.95 20.86
C HIS A 42 16.18 25.39 21.15
N PRO A 43 16.97 26.07 22.02
CA PRO A 43 18.31 25.62 22.35
C PRO A 43 18.26 24.29 23.12
N TYR A 44 19.32 23.51 22.96
CA TYR A 44 19.53 22.26 23.69
C TYR A 44 20.96 22.21 24.23
N ILE A 45 21.23 21.23 25.10
CA ILE A 45 22.58 21.06 25.66
C ILE A 45 23.31 20.00 24.84
N LEU A 46 24.45 20.35 24.27
CA LEU A 46 25.26 19.46 23.45
C LEU A 46 25.59 18.13 24.18
N GLY A 47 25.50 17.02 23.44
CA GLY A 47 25.84 15.69 23.95
C GLY A 47 24.84 15.09 24.94
N THR A 48 23.65 15.68 25.10
CA THR A 48 22.66 15.23 26.11
C THR A 48 21.50 14.42 25.54
N LYS A 49 21.54 14.07 24.24
CA LYS A 49 20.49 13.31 23.54
C LYS A 49 19.10 13.96 23.64
N MET A 50 19.05 15.29 23.82
CA MET A 50 17.82 16.07 23.94
C MET A 50 17.11 16.32 22.61
N LEU A 51 17.66 15.83 21.50
CA LEU A 51 17.11 16.00 20.16
C LEU A 51 16.59 14.67 19.62
N ASP A 52 15.35 14.68 19.11
CA ASP A 52 14.88 13.69 18.14
C ASP A 52 14.72 14.42 16.79
N VAL A 53 15.47 14.00 15.78
CA VAL A 53 15.47 14.62 14.46
C VAL A 53 14.89 13.63 13.47
N TYR A 54 13.96 14.09 12.64
CA TYR A 54 13.31 13.29 11.62
C TYR A 54 13.39 13.97 10.27
N LEU A 55 13.61 13.20 9.22
CA LEU A 55 13.51 13.62 7.82
C LEU A 55 12.46 12.74 7.13
N ASN A 56 11.40 13.34 6.58
CA ASN A 56 10.30 12.64 5.93
C ASN A 56 9.73 11.47 6.77
N GLY A 57 9.70 11.66 8.10
CA GLY A 57 9.26 10.64 9.08
C GLY A 57 10.33 9.61 9.48
N GLN A 58 11.49 9.55 8.83
CA GLN A 58 12.61 8.71 9.23
C GLN A 58 13.38 9.35 10.39
N HIS A 59 13.54 8.62 11.49
CA HIS A 59 14.36 9.07 12.62
C HIS A 59 15.85 9.03 12.27
N LEU A 60 16.55 10.15 12.46
CA LEU A 60 17.98 10.31 12.22
C LEU A 60 18.75 10.15 13.53
N LEU A 61 19.88 9.43 13.48
CA LEU A 61 20.75 9.23 14.63
C LEU A 61 21.88 10.27 14.65
N VAL A 62 22.29 10.66 15.86
CA VAL A 62 23.53 11.43 16.07
C VAL A 62 24.71 10.61 15.54
N GLN A 63 25.62 11.23 14.75
CA GLN A 63 26.78 10.56 14.13
C GLN A 63 26.42 9.47 13.11
N GLY A 64 25.34 9.67 12.35
CA GLY A 64 24.94 8.78 11.26
C GLY A 64 23.76 9.27 10.42
N GLY A 65 23.04 10.28 10.90
CA GLY A 65 22.06 11.05 10.12
C GLY A 65 22.08 12.55 10.42
N TYR A 66 22.60 12.98 11.58
CA TYR A 66 22.93 14.38 11.83
C TYR A 66 24.10 14.53 12.80
N GLU A 67 24.71 15.72 12.78
CA GLU A 67 25.77 16.15 13.68
C GLU A 67 25.29 17.35 14.52
N GLU A 68 25.61 17.29 15.80
CA GLU A 68 25.40 18.39 16.76
C GLU A 68 26.55 19.39 16.61
N VAL A 69 26.27 20.60 16.10
CA VAL A 69 27.31 21.62 15.84
C VAL A 69 27.47 22.53 17.06
N ASP A 70 26.37 23.12 17.51
CA ASP A 70 26.28 23.94 18.72
C ASP A 70 24.89 23.85 19.35
N GLU A 71 24.66 24.54 20.47
CA GLU A 71 23.37 24.51 21.21
C GLU A 71 22.15 24.96 20.39
N ASN A 72 22.34 25.63 19.25
CA ASN A 72 21.30 26.17 18.38
C ASN A 72 21.36 25.64 16.94
N THR A 73 22.30 24.74 16.63
CA THR A 73 22.57 24.35 15.25
C THR A 73 22.92 22.88 15.15
N ILE A 74 22.24 22.20 14.23
CA ILE A 74 22.62 20.85 13.79
C ILE A 74 22.98 20.87 12.31
N ARG A 75 23.77 19.91 11.86
CA ARG A 75 24.01 19.64 10.45
C ARG A 75 23.42 18.29 10.09
N LEU A 76 22.53 18.21 9.12
CA LEU A 76 22.08 16.92 8.59
C LEU A 76 23.24 16.26 7.85
N ASP A 77 23.43 14.97 8.08
CA ASP A 77 24.36 14.13 7.35
C ASP A 77 23.54 13.11 6.56
N LEU A 78 23.13 13.52 5.36
CA LEU A 78 22.30 12.70 4.47
C LEU A 78 23.16 11.74 3.62
N GLY A 79 24.46 11.67 3.87
CA GLY A 79 25.40 10.89 3.08
C GLY A 79 25.81 11.54 1.76
N THR A 80 26.50 10.77 0.93
CA THR A 80 26.98 11.18 -0.39
C THR A 80 26.47 10.22 -1.46
N TYR A 81 26.32 10.71 -2.67
CA TYR A 81 25.90 9.89 -3.80
C TYR A 81 26.95 8.80 -4.11
N PRO A 82 26.52 7.55 -4.38
CA PRO A 82 27.41 6.46 -4.73
C PRO A 82 28.11 6.71 -6.08
N LEU A 83 29.22 6.01 -6.32
CA LEU A 83 30.07 6.18 -7.51
C LEU A 83 29.35 5.97 -8.85
N GLU A 84 28.23 5.24 -8.84
CA GLU A 84 27.43 4.93 -10.02
C GLU A 84 26.39 6.02 -10.35
N HIS A 85 26.23 7.02 -9.47
CA HIS A 85 25.25 8.10 -9.64
C HIS A 85 25.84 9.29 -10.41
N PRO A 86 25.04 10.02 -11.24
CA PRO A 86 25.52 11.20 -11.96
C PRO A 86 26.13 12.31 -11.10
N LEU A 87 25.77 12.36 -9.81
CA LEU A 87 26.28 13.31 -8.81
C LEU A 87 27.26 12.66 -7.81
N ALA A 88 27.94 11.57 -8.21
CA ALA A 88 28.85 10.82 -7.36
C ALA A 88 29.80 11.70 -6.54
N GLY A 89 29.91 11.41 -5.23
CA GLY A 89 30.76 12.13 -4.29
C GLY A 89 30.21 13.47 -3.81
N GLN A 90 29.08 13.95 -4.34
CA GLN A 90 28.36 15.10 -3.80
C GLN A 90 27.46 14.66 -2.63
N HIS A 91 27.23 15.56 -1.67
CA HIS A 91 26.25 15.33 -0.61
C HIS A 91 24.84 15.23 -1.18
N ILE A 92 24.02 14.37 -0.60
CA ILE A 92 22.60 14.28 -0.97
C ILE A 92 21.93 15.58 -0.51
N PRO A 93 21.37 16.40 -1.42
CA PRO A 93 20.73 17.67 -1.06
C PRO A 93 19.32 17.43 -0.53
N LEU A 94 18.78 18.46 0.14
CA LEU A 94 17.35 18.55 0.41
C LEU A 94 16.60 18.85 -0.89
N VAL A 95 15.41 18.29 -1.04
CA VAL A 95 14.52 18.51 -2.19
C VAL A 95 13.26 19.24 -1.72
N ILE A 96 12.65 20.01 -2.62
CA ILE A 96 11.35 20.63 -2.37
C ILE A 96 10.35 19.58 -1.87
N ASP A 97 9.55 19.94 -0.87
CA ASP A 97 8.59 19.11 -0.14
C ASP A 97 9.18 18.09 0.84
N ASP A 98 10.50 18.08 1.05
CA ASP A 98 11.10 17.39 2.19
C ASP A 98 10.62 18.04 3.50
N GLU A 99 10.32 17.18 4.47
CA GLU A 99 9.87 17.58 5.81
C GLU A 99 10.96 17.26 6.82
N ILE A 100 11.47 18.29 7.50
CA ILE A 100 12.38 18.14 8.63
C ILE A 100 11.59 18.45 9.89
N TYR A 101 11.53 17.48 10.79
CA TYR A 101 10.81 17.59 12.05
C TYR A 101 11.76 17.36 13.21
N ILE A 102 11.83 18.32 14.13
CA ILE A 102 12.76 18.29 15.25
C ILE A 102 11.97 18.42 16.55
N ARG A 103 12.23 17.50 17.47
CA ARG A 103 11.78 17.59 18.86
C ARG A 103 12.97 17.92 19.75
N THR A 104 12.84 18.99 20.51
CA THR A 104 13.81 19.41 21.52
C THR A 104 13.23 19.17 22.91
N TRP A 105 13.69 18.15 23.61
CA TRP A 105 13.22 17.82 24.96
C TRP A 105 13.47 18.99 25.92
N LYS A 106 12.53 19.23 26.84
CA LYS A 106 12.71 20.28 27.85
C LYS A 106 13.82 19.90 28.84
N PRO A 107 14.67 20.84 29.28
CA PRO A 107 15.80 20.55 30.19
C PRO A 107 15.43 19.84 31.49
N GLU A 108 14.20 20.05 31.98
CA GLU A 108 13.66 19.45 33.21
C GLU A 108 13.56 17.90 33.17
N TYR A 109 13.61 17.28 31.99
CA TYR A 109 13.56 15.82 31.82
C TYR A 109 14.94 15.16 31.69
N ARG A 110 16.04 15.91 31.93
CA ARG A 110 17.43 15.44 31.71
C ARG A 110 17.95 14.44 32.77
N GLN A 111 17.50 14.49 34.03
CA GLN A 111 18.08 13.67 35.11
C GLN A 111 17.07 12.83 35.90
N GLY A 112 17.28 11.49 35.80
CA GLY A 112 17.14 10.42 36.81
C GLY A 112 16.07 10.47 37.91
N GLY A 113 15.13 9.53 37.83
CA GLY A 113 14.20 9.17 38.92
C GLY A 113 12.90 8.48 38.48
N GLY A 114 12.83 7.90 37.27
CA GLY A 114 11.62 7.33 36.68
C GLY A 114 10.87 8.27 35.72
N GLY A 115 11.55 9.27 35.17
CA GLY A 115 10.99 10.27 34.25
C GLY A 115 12.02 10.95 33.34
N GLY A 116 13.16 10.29 33.10
CA GLY A 116 14.17 10.80 32.17
C GLY A 116 13.72 10.70 30.71
N ILE A 117 14.38 11.42 29.81
CA ILE A 117 14.13 11.36 28.36
C ILE A 117 14.10 9.91 27.84
N ASP A 118 15.06 9.09 28.25
CA ASP A 118 15.14 7.69 27.83
C ASP A 118 13.96 6.87 28.38
N ASP A 119 13.57 7.04 29.65
CA ASP A 119 12.40 6.37 30.24
C ASP A 119 11.11 6.73 29.49
N LEU A 120 10.94 8.01 29.13
CA LEU A 120 9.78 8.50 28.38
C LEU A 120 9.77 7.98 26.95
N ARG A 121 10.93 7.88 26.29
CA ARG A 121 11.08 7.23 24.98
C ARG A 121 10.71 5.74 25.06
N PHE A 122 11.24 5.01 26.04
CA PHE A 122 10.93 3.60 26.25
C PHE A 122 9.45 3.37 26.53
N LYS A 123 8.85 4.16 27.44
CA LYS A 123 7.42 4.07 27.75
C LYS A 123 6.56 4.32 26.52
N ARG A 124 6.88 5.33 25.71
CA ARG A 124 6.16 5.61 24.46
C ARG A 124 6.30 4.45 23.46
N LEU A 125 7.51 3.89 23.33
CA LEU A 125 7.74 2.73 22.47
C LEU A 125 6.95 1.51 22.95
N GLU A 126 6.89 1.26 24.27
CA GLU A 126 6.07 0.19 24.84
C GLU A 126 4.58 0.42 24.57
N GLU A 127 4.07 1.64 24.75
CA GLU A 127 2.68 2.00 24.44
C GLU A 127 2.38 1.80 22.95
N GLU A 128 3.29 2.20 22.06
CA GLU A 128 3.16 2.00 20.62
C GLU A 128 3.18 0.52 20.26
N ILE A 129 4.10 -0.28 20.80
CA ILE A 129 4.17 -1.73 20.62
C ILE A 129 2.88 -2.39 21.12
N VAL A 130 2.38 -2.01 22.30
CA VAL A 130 1.12 -2.53 22.85
C VAL A 130 -0.05 -2.15 21.93
N SER A 131 -0.09 -0.92 21.43
CA SER A 131 -1.13 -0.48 20.50
C SER A 131 -1.07 -1.23 19.17
N ALA A 132 0.12 -1.45 18.62
CA ALA A 132 0.35 -2.18 17.37
C ALA A 132 0.05 -3.69 17.51
N ARG A 133 0.15 -4.23 18.73
CA ARG A 133 -0.20 -5.62 19.06
C ARG A 133 -1.68 -5.82 19.37
N LYS A 134 -2.44 -4.76 19.66
CA LYS A 134 -3.88 -4.85 19.87
C LYS A 134 -4.56 -5.03 18.52
N TYR A 135 -4.85 -6.28 18.18
CA TYR A 135 -5.76 -6.62 17.09
C TYR A 135 -7.12 -5.98 17.35
N THR A 136 -7.65 -5.27 16.36
CA THR A 136 -9.06 -4.89 16.32
C THR A 136 -9.90 -6.12 15.94
N GLU A 137 -11.21 -6.09 16.18
CA GLU A 137 -12.12 -7.21 15.88
C GLU A 137 -12.16 -7.61 14.38
N ARG A 138 -11.60 -6.79 13.49
CA ARG A 138 -11.55 -7.02 12.04
C ARG A 138 -10.16 -7.41 11.53
N ASP A 139 -9.16 -7.50 12.40
CA ASP A 139 -7.81 -7.81 11.98
C ASP A 139 -7.60 -9.31 11.80
N VAL A 140 -6.99 -9.67 10.67
CA VAL A 140 -6.54 -11.03 10.40
C VAL A 140 -5.33 -11.31 11.30
N GLN A 141 -5.40 -12.39 12.07
CA GLN A 141 -4.29 -12.81 12.91
C GLN A 141 -3.25 -13.53 12.06
N PHE A 142 -2.00 -13.11 12.16
CA PHE A 142 -0.86 -13.75 11.52
C PHE A 142 0.07 -14.32 12.58
N HIS A 143 0.53 -15.54 12.38
CA HIS A 143 1.44 -16.21 13.32
C HIS A 143 2.89 -15.76 13.15
N ARG A 144 3.27 -15.31 11.95
CA ARG A 144 4.59 -14.75 11.64
C ARG A 144 4.50 -13.37 11.03
N LEU A 145 5.57 -12.60 11.20
CA LEU A 145 5.71 -11.28 10.57
C LEU A 145 5.72 -11.42 9.04
N ASP A 146 6.39 -12.46 8.52
CA ASP A 146 6.46 -12.75 7.10
C ASP A 146 5.06 -12.94 6.49
N ASP A 147 4.21 -13.79 7.10
CA ASP A 147 2.82 -14.00 6.64
C ASP A 147 2.02 -12.68 6.58
N ARG A 148 2.29 -11.76 7.51
CA ARG A 148 1.64 -10.45 7.55
C ARG A 148 2.18 -9.52 6.47
N LEU A 149 3.48 -9.54 6.22
CA LEU A 149 4.12 -8.76 5.15
C LEU A 149 3.65 -9.25 3.78
N ASP A 150 3.61 -10.56 3.56
CA ASP A 150 3.06 -11.18 2.36
C ASP A 150 1.60 -10.77 2.15
N TYR A 151 0.76 -10.82 3.19
CA TYR A 151 -0.62 -10.36 3.10
C TYR A 151 -0.76 -8.85 2.77
N ILE A 152 0.11 -8.00 3.31
CA ILE A 152 0.11 -6.55 3.00
C ILE A 152 0.57 -6.32 1.56
N GLN A 153 1.61 -7.01 1.12
CA GLN A 153 2.13 -6.91 -0.24
C GLN A 153 1.09 -7.40 -1.25
N GLU A 154 0.48 -8.57 -1.00
CA GLU A 154 -0.60 -9.10 -1.83
C GLU A 154 -1.73 -8.08 -1.98
N ARG A 155 -2.11 -7.37 -0.91
CA ARG A 155 -3.15 -6.33 -0.96
C ARG A 155 -2.73 -5.08 -1.74
N ALA A 156 -1.44 -4.76 -1.77
CA ALA A 156 -0.92 -3.64 -2.55
C ALA A 156 -0.85 -3.97 -4.06
N GLU A 157 -0.69 -5.25 -4.41
CA GLU A 157 -0.46 -5.74 -5.77
C GLU A 157 -1.70 -6.40 -6.41
N VAL A 158 -2.90 -6.16 -5.88
CA VAL A 158 -4.16 -6.66 -6.50
C VAL A 158 -4.61 -5.78 -7.66
N LYS A 159 -5.00 -6.40 -8.77
CA LYS A 159 -5.83 -5.80 -9.83
C LYS A 159 -7.09 -6.63 -10.06
N THR A 160 -8.14 -5.97 -10.53
CA THR A 160 -9.41 -6.64 -10.83
C THR A 160 -9.82 -6.34 -12.27
N MET A 161 -10.12 -7.39 -13.03
CA MET A 161 -10.81 -7.28 -14.31
C MET A 161 -12.32 -7.36 -14.06
N VAL A 162 -13.09 -6.50 -14.71
CA VAL A 162 -14.54 -6.45 -14.56
C VAL A 162 -15.22 -6.53 -15.92
N PHE A 163 -16.09 -7.52 -16.09
CA PHE A 163 -16.97 -7.66 -17.24
C PHE A 163 -18.39 -7.33 -16.83
N VAL A 164 -19.05 -6.42 -17.56
CA VAL A 164 -20.45 -6.08 -17.34
C VAL A 164 -21.23 -6.39 -18.61
N LEU A 165 -22.26 -7.24 -18.50
CA LEU A 165 -23.07 -7.74 -19.62
C LEU A 165 -24.55 -7.45 -19.38
N ASP A 166 -25.14 -6.65 -20.28
CA ASP A 166 -26.58 -6.40 -20.38
C ASP A 166 -26.96 -5.95 -21.81
N PRO A 167 -27.69 -6.76 -22.61
CA PRO A 167 -28.20 -8.09 -22.31
C PRO A 167 -27.07 -9.15 -22.30
N ILE A 168 -27.36 -10.34 -21.77
CA ILE A 168 -26.38 -11.44 -21.63
C ILE A 168 -26.49 -12.35 -22.86
N PRO A 169 -25.52 -12.30 -23.80
CA PRO A 169 -25.58 -13.13 -24.99
C PRO A 169 -25.27 -14.60 -24.66
N LEU A 170 -25.88 -15.53 -25.39
CA LEU A 170 -25.43 -16.93 -25.43
C LEU A 170 -24.19 -17.06 -26.31
N GLY A 171 -23.24 -17.90 -25.90
CA GLY A 171 -21.97 -18.09 -26.59
C GLY A 171 -20.90 -17.06 -26.18
N PRO A 172 -19.87 -16.85 -27.02
CA PRO A 172 -18.77 -15.95 -26.69
C PRO A 172 -19.22 -14.50 -26.71
N CYS A 173 -18.84 -13.77 -25.67
CA CYS A 173 -19.00 -12.33 -25.62
C CYS A 173 -18.12 -11.67 -26.70
N LYS A 174 -18.65 -10.62 -27.34
CA LYS A 174 -17.92 -9.84 -28.35
C LYS A 174 -16.83 -8.94 -27.76
N TYR A 175 -16.87 -8.72 -26.45
CA TYR A 175 -15.89 -7.88 -25.75
C TYR A 175 -14.75 -8.75 -25.25
N GLU A 176 -13.55 -8.45 -25.74
CA GLU A 176 -12.30 -9.10 -25.40
C GLU A 176 -11.43 -8.07 -24.67
N MET A 177 -10.85 -8.46 -23.54
CA MET A 177 -10.07 -7.58 -22.67
C MET A 177 -8.63 -8.07 -22.60
N ARG A 178 -7.67 -7.20 -22.93
CA ARG A 178 -6.25 -7.46 -22.68
C ARG A 178 -5.90 -7.13 -21.24
N PHE A 179 -5.20 -8.04 -20.56
CA PHE A 179 -4.63 -7.80 -19.24
C PHE A 179 -3.12 -7.54 -19.35
N PRO A 180 -2.62 -6.33 -19.05
CA PRO A 180 -1.25 -5.93 -19.40
C PRO A 180 -0.17 -6.40 -18.42
N PHE A 181 -0.55 -7.13 -17.36
CA PHE A 181 0.35 -7.59 -16.31
C PHE A 181 0.45 -9.11 -16.29
N GLU A 182 1.54 -9.63 -15.75
CA GLU A 182 1.64 -11.02 -15.33
C GLU A 182 1.04 -11.16 -13.93
N GLY A 183 0.46 -12.30 -13.59
CA GLY A 183 -0.12 -12.51 -12.27
C GLY A 183 -0.87 -13.82 -12.12
N LYS A 184 -1.45 -14.04 -10.95
CA LYS A 184 -2.23 -15.24 -10.61
C LYS A 184 -3.65 -14.88 -10.22
N ILE A 185 -4.62 -15.59 -10.80
CA ILE A 185 -6.03 -15.47 -10.43
C ILE A 185 -6.22 -15.95 -8.99
N ARG A 186 -6.70 -15.05 -8.14
CA ARG A 186 -7.02 -15.31 -6.74
C ARG A 186 -8.47 -15.72 -6.57
N GLU A 187 -9.38 -14.95 -7.18
CA GLU A 187 -10.82 -15.11 -6.98
C GLU A 187 -11.58 -14.69 -8.24
N ILE A 188 -12.69 -15.37 -8.50
CA ILE A 188 -13.65 -14.98 -9.52
C ILE A 188 -15.03 -14.93 -8.88
N TYR A 189 -15.71 -13.80 -9.08
CA TYR A 189 -17.03 -13.55 -8.53
C TYR A 189 -17.97 -13.10 -9.64
N ALA A 190 -19.20 -13.62 -9.64
CA ALA A 190 -20.25 -13.11 -10.51
C ALA A 190 -21.48 -12.73 -9.71
N SER A 191 -22.14 -11.67 -10.15
CA SER A 191 -23.42 -11.23 -9.62
C SER A 191 -24.33 -10.68 -10.70
N CYS A 192 -25.63 -10.63 -10.43
CA CYS A 192 -26.61 -10.06 -11.35
C CYS A 192 -27.53 -9.04 -10.67
N GLY A 193 -27.97 -8.04 -11.44
CA GLY A 193 -28.95 -7.06 -10.99
C GLY A 193 -30.34 -7.69 -10.77
N VAL A 194 -30.76 -8.53 -11.72
CA VAL A 194 -32.01 -9.30 -11.69
C VAL A 194 -31.66 -10.79 -11.78
N TYR A 195 -32.16 -11.58 -10.82
CA TYR A 195 -31.94 -13.02 -10.79
C TYR A 195 -32.76 -13.72 -11.89
N GLY A 196 -32.23 -14.83 -12.40
CA GLY A 196 -32.95 -15.65 -13.37
C GLY A 196 -33.90 -16.66 -12.72
N THR A 197 -34.92 -17.12 -13.44
CA THR A 197 -35.81 -18.22 -13.02
C THR A 197 -35.18 -19.60 -13.24
N SER A 198 -34.10 -19.69 -14.01
CA SER A 198 -33.32 -20.89 -14.27
C SER A 198 -31.82 -20.65 -14.05
N LYS A 199 -31.04 -21.75 -13.97
CA LYS A 199 -29.59 -21.67 -13.72
C LYS A 199 -28.88 -20.93 -14.85
N SER A 200 -27.82 -20.21 -14.50
CA SER A 200 -26.88 -19.62 -15.45
C SER A 200 -25.49 -20.21 -15.27
N GLU A 201 -24.77 -20.36 -16.38
CA GLU A 201 -23.46 -20.97 -16.41
C GLU A 201 -22.54 -20.22 -17.37
N PHE A 202 -21.38 -19.81 -16.86
CA PHE A 202 -20.41 -18.98 -17.54
C PHE A 202 -19.02 -19.61 -17.44
N SER A 203 -18.26 -19.49 -18.51
CA SER A 203 -16.83 -19.70 -18.49
C SER A 203 -16.08 -18.43 -18.86
N ILE A 204 -14.81 -18.40 -18.48
CA ILE A 204 -13.89 -17.35 -18.85
C ILE A 204 -12.85 -18.02 -19.74
N GLU A 205 -12.71 -17.48 -20.94
CA GLU A 205 -11.75 -17.98 -21.91
C GLU A 205 -10.55 -17.05 -21.95
N LYS A 206 -9.36 -17.66 -21.99
CA LYS A 206 -8.06 -16.99 -22.07
C LYS A 206 -7.40 -17.32 -23.41
N CYS A 207 -6.79 -16.32 -24.02
CA CYS A 207 -5.99 -16.42 -25.24
C CYS A 207 -4.66 -15.71 -25.01
N SER A 208 -3.55 -16.34 -25.39
CA SER A 208 -2.23 -15.69 -25.30
C SER A 208 -2.14 -14.52 -26.29
N GLN A 209 -1.27 -13.54 -26.02
CA GLN A 209 -1.02 -12.44 -26.98
C GLN A 209 -0.59 -12.97 -28.35
N PHE A 210 0.27 -13.99 -28.38
CA PHE A 210 0.79 -14.57 -29.61
C PHE A 210 -0.32 -15.21 -30.44
N ASP A 211 -1.18 -16.03 -29.82
CA ASP A 211 -2.28 -16.68 -30.50
C ASP A 211 -3.31 -15.65 -30.96
N TYR A 212 -3.56 -14.62 -30.15
CA TYR A 212 -4.52 -13.56 -30.47
C TYR A 212 -4.16 -12.79 -31.76
N GLU A 213 -2.88 -12.54 -32.01
CA GLU A 213 -2.40 -11.83 -33.20
C GLU A 213 -2.24 -12.70 -34.45
N THR A 214 -2.17 -14.03 -34.27
CA THR A 214 -1.90 -14.97 -35.37
C THR A 214 -3.13 -15.79 -35.73
N LEU A 215 -3.50 -16.73 -34.88
CA LEU A 215 -4.71 -17.55 -34.99
C LEU A 215 -5.30 -17.72 -33.59
N PRO A 216 -6.37 -16.97 -33.24
CA PRO A 216 -6.90 -16.96 -31.88
C PRO A 216 -7.28 -18.34 -31.37
N ASN A 217 -6.69 -18.73 -30.23
CA ASN A 217 -6.96 -19.97 -29.54
C ASN A 217 -7.46 -19.68 -28.12
N TRP A 218 -8.78 -19.79 -27.94
CA TRP A 218 -9.46 -19.51 -26.68
C TRP A 218 -9.58 -20.77 -25.84
N THR A 219 -9.08 -20.71 -24.61
CA THR A 219 -9.07 -21.84 -23.68
C THR A 219 -9.84 -21.50 -22.40
N ASN A 220 -10.72 -22.39 -21.97
CA ASN A 220 -11.46 -22.20 -20.72
C ASN A 220 -10.51 -22.34 -19.51
N ILE A 221 -10.50 -21.32 -18.65
CA ILE A 221 -9.68 -21.32 -17.42
C ILE A 221 -10.29 -22.15 -16.29
N PHE A 222 -11.48 -22.71 -16.49
CA PHE A 222 -12.17 -23.56 -15.53
C PHE A 222 -12.14 -25.03 -15.92
N THR A 223 -11.93 -25.89 -14.92
CA THR A 223 -12.33 -27.30 -14.98
C THR A 223 -13.82 -27.46 -14.65
N ARG A 224 -14.34 -26.60 -13.78
CA ARG A 224 -15.78 -26.50 -13.47
C ARG A 224 -16.20 -25.03 -13.54
N ASN A 225 -17.15 -24.76 -14.43
CA ASN A 225 -17.63 -23.42 -14.76
C ASN A 225 -18.27 -22.70 -13.56
N LEU A 226 -18.31 -21.37 -13.69
CA LEU A 226 -18.98 -20.49 -12.75
C LEU A 226 -20.49 -20.56 -12.94
N THR A 227 -21.23 -20.68 -11.84
CA THR A 227 -22.69 -20.85 -11.88
C THR A 227 -23.40 -19.85 -10.96
N ILE A 228 -24.56 -19.37 -11.40
CA ILE A 228 -25.55 -18.67 -10.57
C ILE A 228 -26.82 -19.50 -10.63
N HIS A 229 -27.35 -19.94 -9.49
CA HIS A 229 -28.56 -20.75 -9.44
C HIS A 229 -29.83 -19.92 -9.70
N ALA A 230 -30.92 -20.60 -10.02
CA ALA A 230 -32.23 -19.98 -10.15
C ALA A 230 -32.63 -19.27 -8.85
N GLY A 231 -33.15 -18.05 -8.94
CA GLY A 231 -33.55 -17.25 -7.78
C GLY A 231 -32.38 -16.58 -7.04
N GLU A 232 -31.13 -16.88 -7.41
CA GLU A 232 -29.94 -16.35 -6.75
C GLU A 232 -29.32 -15.17 -7.50
N LYS A 233 -28.66 -14.28 -6.75
CA LYS A 233 -28.01 -13.08 -7.30
C LYS A 233 -26.51 -13.19 -7.48
N SER A 234 -25.86 -14.22 -6.94
CA SER A 234 -24.41 -14.33 -6.97
C SER A 234 -23.92 -15.76 -7.10
N SER A 235 -22.66 -15.90 -7.52
CA SER A 235 -21.99 -17.19 -7.57
C SER A 235 -21.63 -17.74 -6.19
N ASN A 236 -21.58 -16.90 -5.16
CA ASN A 236 -21.21 -17.31 -3.80
C ASN A 236 -22.30 -18.12 -3.10
N THR A 237 -23.55 -18.06 -3.59
CA THR A 237 -24.64 -18.91 -3.09
C THR A 237 -24.68 -20.28 -3.77
N SER A 238 -23.79 -20.53 -4.73
CA SER A 238 -23.69 -21.83 -5.40
C SER A 238 -23.12 -22.91 -4.48
N HIS A 239 -23.81 -24.05 -4.41
CA HIS A 239 -23.30 -25.25 -3.74
C HIS A 239 -22.21 -25.96 -4.57
N LEU A 240 -21.98 -25.51 -5.81
CA LEU A 240 -21.00 -26.04 -6.74
C LEU A 240 -20.03 -24.91 -7.16
N PRO A 241 -19.03 -24.57 -6.32
CA PRO A 241 -18.11 -23.48 -6.61
C PRO A 241 -17.29 -23.76 -7.87
N TYR A 242 -16.82 -22.74 -8.59
CA TYR A 242 -15.97 -22.98 -9.76
C TYR A 242 -14.65 -23.67 -9.36
N ILE A 243 -13.98 -24.29 -10.34
CA ILE A 243 -12.63 -24.85 -10.16
C ILE A 243 -11.76 -24.34 -11.31
N LEU A 244 -10.65 -23.68 -10.98
CA LEU A 244 -9.66 -23.24 -11.97
C LEU A 244 -8.83 -24.42 -12.49
N SER A 245 -8.65 -24.47 -13.81
CA SER A 245 -7.71 -25.38 -14.49
C SER A 245 -6.31 -24.74 -14.58
N ASP A 246 -6.27 -23.46 -14.95
CA ASP A 246 -5.05 -22.67 -15.07
C ASP A 246 -5.25 -21.28 -14.44
N PRO A 247 -4.72 -21.04 -13.23
CA PRO A 247 -4.84 -19.76 -12.56
C PRO A 247 -3.81 -18.74 -13.04
N MET A 248 -2.83 -19.11 -13.88
CA MET A 248 -1.76 -18.20 -14.25
C MET A 248 -2.16 -17.29 -15.40
N ILE A 249 -1.73 -16.02 -15.34
CA ILE A 249 -1.92 -15.02 -16.39
C ILE A 249 -0.54 -14.57 -16.86
N HIS A 250 -0.26 -14.73 -18.14
CA HIS A 250 0.93 -14.14 -18.74
C HIS A 250 0.64 -12.72 -19.18
N LYS A 251 1.71 -11.92 -19.23
CA LYS A 251 1.63 -10.53 -19.65
C LYS A 251 0.96 -10.40 -21.02
N ASN A 252 -0.08 -9.59 -21.09
CA ASN A 252 -0.87 -9.30 -22.30
C ASN A 252 -1.80 -10.42 -22.77
N ASP A 253 -2.09 -11.41 -21.91
CA ASP A 253 -3.16 -12.36 -22.20
C ASP A 253 -4.50 -11.63 -22.38
N HIS A 254 -5.34 -12.18 -23.26
CA HIS A 254 -6.68 -11.69 -23.55
C HIS A 254 -7.72 -12.59 -22.90
N PHE A 255 -8.79 -11.96 -22.40
CA PHE A 255 -9.87 -12.62 -21.69
C PHE A 255 -11.21 -12.26 -22.33
N ARG A 256 -12.11 -13.25 -22.38
CA ARG A 256 -13.52 -13.02 -22.71
C ARG A 256 -14.41 -13.94 -21.91
N ILE A 257 -15.68 -13.58 -21.83
CA ILE A 257 -16.71 -14.42 -21.20
C ILE A 257 -17.37 -15.29 -22.26
N TYR A 258 -17.62 -16.55 -21.95
CA TYR A 258 -18.47 -17.43 -22.73
C TYR A 258 -19.68 -17.84 -21.89
N THR A 259 -20.88 -17.54 -22.38
CA THR A 259 -22.12 -17.92 -21.72
C THR A 259 -22.59 -19.26 -22.26
N HIS A 260 -22.56 -20.30 -21.42
CA HIS A 260 -23.09 -21.61 -21.78
C HIS A 260 -24.61 -21.66 -21.64
N VAL A 261 -25.11 -21.10 -20.54
CA VAL A 261 -26.54 -21.03 -20.24
C VAL A 261 -26.83 -19.66 -19.63
N ALA A 262 -27.76 -18.93 -20.23
CA ALA A 262 -28.32 -17.72 -19.63
C ALA A 262 -29.67 -18.08 -19.00
N GLY A 263 -29.78 -17.87 -17.70
CA GLY A 263 -31.04 -18.04 -16.97
C GLY A 263 -32.10 -17.09 -17.52
N GLU A 264 -33.32 -17.60 -17.65
CA GLU A 264 -34.44 -16.79 -18.13
C GLU A 264 -34.67 -15.60 -17.18
N ASP A 265 -34.88 -14.42 -17.75
CA ASP A 265 -34.98 -13.12 -17.05
C ASP A 265 -33.73 -12.61 -16.30
N LEU A 266 -32.60 -13.34 -16.34
CA LEU A 266 -31.36 -12.85 -15.72
C LEU A 266 -30.83 -11.61 -16.48
N ARG A 267 -30.58 -10.52 -15.75
CA ARG A 267 -30.09 -9.25 -16.33
C ARG A 267 -29.02 -8.58 -15.48
N GLY A 268 -28.20 -7.75 -16.14
CA GLY A 268 -27.15 -6.95 -15.50
C GLY A 268 -26.10 -7.82 -14.82
N LEU A 269 -25.48 -8.74 -15.57
CA LEU A 269 -24.41 -9.59 -15.05
C LEU A 269 -23.12 -8.77 -14.91
N THR A 270 -22.50 -8.85 -13.74
CA THR A 270 -21.16 -8.34 -13.47
C THR A 270 -20.28 -9.51 -13.04
N LEU A 271 -19.14 -9.69 -13.71
CA LEU A 271 -18.14 -10.68 -13.38
C LEU A 271 -16.82 -10.00 -13.05
N GLU A 272 -16.25 -10.36 -11.92
CA GLU A 272 -15.01 -9.83 -11.38
C GLU A 272 -13.96 -10.93 -11.33
N ILE A 273 -12.77 -10.65 -11.85
CA ILE A 273 -11.60 -11.55 -11.77
C ILE A 273 -10.53 -10.80 -10.99
N VAL A 274 -10.25 -11.28 -9.79
CA VAL A 274 -9.23 -10.72 -8.89
C VAL A 274 -7.90 -11.40 -9.17
N VAL A 275 -6.89 -10.60 -9.48
CA VAL A 275 -5.54 -11.04 -9.86
C VAL A 275 -4.53 -10.43 -8.89
N ILE A 276 -3.65 -11.27 -8.35
CA ILE A 276 -2.45 -10.82 -7.63
C ILE A 276 -1.33 -10.72 -8.68
N ILE A 277 -0.69 -9.56 -8.77
CA ILE A 277 0.49 -9.30 -9.61
C ILE A 277 1.75 -9.67 -8.85
#